data_AF-A0A9D4QCM2-F1
#
_entry.id   AF-A0A9D4QCM2-F1
#
_cell.length_a   1.000
_cell.length_b   1.000
_cell.length_c   1.000
_cell.angle_alpha   90.00
_cell.angle_beta   90.00
_cell.angle_gamma   90.00
#
_symmetry.space_group_name_H-M   'P 1'
#
loop_
_entity.id
_entity.type
_entity.pdbx_description
1 polymer ?
#
loop_
_entity_poly.entity_id
_entity_poly.type
_entity_poly.pdbx_seq_one_letter_code
_entity_poly.pdbx_strand_id
1 'polypeptide(L)'
;MSKLTYSFPFHTLNESEEGQVDSIIKEAYKVTLGLPIGAPTDRLLEIGAHNTCAELKAATLISQRNLHSQTKSGREILIRAGMPPHQRNFDEGLRSCLRR
;
A
#
# COMPACT_ATOMS: atom_id res chain seq x y z
N MET A 1 5.37 -11.77 -4.71
CA MET A 1 4.92 -10.41 -4.38
C MET A 1 3.43 -10.33 -4.01
N SER A 2 2.51 -10.89 -4.79
CA SER A 2 1.05 -10.78 -4.56
C SER A 2 0.55 -11.26 -3.19
N LYS A 3 1.11 -12.34 -2.62
CA LYS A 3 0.80 -12.76 -1.23
C LYS A 3 1.30 -11.75 -0.19
N LEU A 4 2.53 -11.25 -0.35
CA LEU A 4 3.09 -10.24 0.55
C LEU A 4 2.28 -8.94 0.51
N THR A 5 1.79 -8.51 -0.65
CA THR A 5 1.00 -7.28 -0.70
C THR A 5 -0.41 -7.46 -0.13
N TYR A 6 -1.02 -8.65 -0.25
CA TYR A 6 -2.43 -8.84 0.12
C TYR A 6 -2.66 -9.35 1.55
N SER A 7 -1.88 -10.32 2.03
CA SER A 7 -2.11 -10.92 3.36
C SER A 7 -1.26 -10.27 4.46
N PHE A 8 -0.07 -9.80 4.10
CA PHE A 8 0.90 -9.24 5.06
C PHE A 8 0.44 -7.95 5.77
N PRO A 9 -0.31 -7.02 5.13
CA PRO A 9 -0.76 -5.80 5.80
C PRO A 9 -1.64 -6.03 7.02
N PHE A 10 -2.24 -7.22 7.14
CA PHE A 10 -3.16 -7.58 8.21
C PHE A 10 -2.52 -8.41 9.32
N HIS A 11 -1.25 -8.81 9.17
CA HIS A 11 -0.53 -9.49 10.24
C HIS A 11 0.08 -8.49 11.23
N THR A 12 0.00 -8.85 12.51
CA THR A 12 0.80 -8.26 13.59
C THR A 12 2.18 -8.91 13.54
N LEU A 13 3.17 -8.14 13.11
CA LEU A 13 4.55 -8.59 12.94
C LEU A 13 5.41 -7.91 13.99
N ASN A 14 6.44 -8.62 14.44
CA ASN A 14 7.48 -8.03 15.27
C ASN A 14 8.51 -7.31 14.37
N GLU A 15 9.25 -6.35 14.92
CA GLU A 15 10.24 -5.55 14.16
C GLU A 15 11.26 -6.43 13.40
N SER A 16 11.64 -7.57 13.96
CA SER A 16 12.54 -8.52 13.30
C SER A 16 11.91 -9.17 12.05
N GLU A 17 10.62 -9.44 12.06
CA GLU A 17 9.89 -10.04 10.94
C GLU A 17 9.63 -9.00 9.85
N GLU A 18 9.36 -7.75 10.25
CA GLU A 18 9.27 -6.63 9.32
C GLU A 18 10.59 -6.41 8.59
N GLY A 19 11.73 -6.48 9.30
CA GLY A 19 13.06 -6.39 8.69
C GLY A 19 13.38 -7.53 7.70
N GLN A 20 12.89 -8.75 7.97
CA GLN A 20 13.00 -9.86 7.04
C GLN A 20 12.22 -9.61 5.75
N VAL A 21 10.98 -9.10 5.87
CA VAL A 21 10.17 -8.84 4.69
C VAL A 21 10.68 -7.64 3.90
N ASP A 22 11.21 -6.61 4.55
CA ASP A 22 11.94 -5.54 3.89
C ASP A 22 13.09 -6.07 3.03
N SER A 23 13.83 -7.06 3.54
CA SER A 23 14.94 -7.68 2.81
C SER A 23 14.43 -8.45 1.58
N ILE A 24 13.36 -9.23 1.72
CA ILE A 24 12.72 -9.96 0.60
C ILE A 24 12.19 -8.98 -0.46
N ILE A 25 11.59 -7.87 -0.04
CA ILE A 25 11.08 -6.85 -0.97
C ILE A 25 12.25 -6.23 -1.75
N LYS A 26 13.33 -5.82 -1.06
CA LYS A 26 14.53 -5.25 -1.69
C LYS A 26 15.16 -6.22 -2.69
N GLU A 27 15.27 -7.51 -2.35
CA GLU A 27 15.76 -8.54 -3.27
C GLU A 27 14.89 -8.66 -4.52
N ALA A 28 13.57 -8.72 -4.36
CA ALA A 28 12.65 -8.84 -5.48
C ALA A 28 12.70 -7.61 -6.41
N TYR A 29 12.92 -6.40 -5.87
CA TYR A 29 13.15 -5.21 -6.68
C TYR A 29 14.47 -5.26 -7.44
N LYS A 30 15.55 -5.70 -6.79
CA LYS A 30 16.85 -5.90 -7.47
C LYS A 30 16.71 -6.87 -8.65
N VAL A 31 16.04 -8.00 -8.44
CA VAL A 31 15.78 -8.99 -9.50
C VAL A 31 14.97 -8.37 -10.64
N THR A 32 13.91 -7.62 -10.32
CA THR A 32 13.05 -6.98 -11.33
C THR A 32 13.81 -5.95 -12.17
N LEU A 33 14.75 -5.24 -11.56
CA LEU A 33 15.59 -4.24 -12.23
C LEU A 33 16.85 -4.84 -12.88
N GLY A 34 17.05 -6.16 -12.80
CA GLY A 34 18.24 -6.84 -13.31
C GLY A 34 19.52 -6.49 -12.55
N LEU A 35 19.41 -6.01 -11.31
CA LEU A 35 20.54 -5.61 -10.47
C LEU A 35 21.11 -6.83 -9.70
N PRO A 36 22.44 -6.85 -9.46
CA PRO A 36 23.05 -7.86 -8.59
C PRO A 36 22.44 -7.83 -7.18
N ILE A 37 22.31 -9.00 -6.55
CA ILE A 37 21.78 -9.13 -5.17
C ILE A 37 22.61 -8.30 -4.18
N GLY A 38 23.93 -8.22 -4.39
CA GLY A 38 24.85 -7.41 -3.61
C GLY A 38 24.88 -5.90 -3.93
N ALA A 39 24.02 -5.42 -4.83
CA ALA A 39 23.96 -3.99 -5.16
C ALA A 39 23.61 -3.16 -3.90
N PRO A 40 24.28 -2.01 -3.69
CA PRO A 40 24.01 -1.16 -2.54
C PRO A 40 22.55 -0.69 -2.54
N THR A 41 21.88 -0.86 -1.42
CA THR A 41 20.47 -0.51 -1.22
C THR A 41 20.23 1.00 -1.40
N ASP A 42 21.26 1.82 -1.20
CA ASP A 42 21.19 3.27 -1.35
C ASP A 42 20.79 3.68 -2.77
N ARG A 43 21.25 2.95 -3.80
CA ARG A 43 20.82 3.22 -5.19
C ARG A 43 19.37 2.85 -5.48
N LEU A 44 18.78 1.92 -4.71
CA LEU A 44 17.35 1.61 -4.80
C LEU A 44 16.50 2.69 -4.12
N LEU A 45 17.02 3.28 -3.05
CA LEU A 45 16.36 4.39 -2.37
C LEU A 45 16.42 5.68 -3.21
N GLU A 46 17.53 5.94 -3.90
CA GLU A 46 17.70 7.10 -4.78
C GLU A 46 16.74 7.12 -5.98
N ILE A 47 16.35 5.94 -6.50
CA ILE A 47 15.35 5.82 -7.58
C ILE A 47 13.90 5.88 -7.06
N GLY A 48 13.70 6.19 -5.78
CA GLY A 48 12.38 6.32 -5.16
C GLY A 48 11.68 4.98 -4.90
N ALA A 49 12.41 3.86 -4.91
CA ALA A 49 11.86 2.56 -4.50
C ALA A 49 11.83 2.45 -2.96
N HIS A 50 11.12 3.37 -2.32
CA HIS A 50 10.75 3.28 -0.91
C HIS A 50 9.57 2.30 -0.81
N ASN A 51 9.89 1.01 -0.84
CA ASN A 51 8.93 -0.07 -0.64
C ASN A 51 9.26 -0.78 0.66
N THR A 52 9.31 -0.04 1.76
CA THR A 52 9.34 -0.68 3.08
C THR A 52 8.02 -1.42 3.31
N CYS A 53 8.07 -2.47 4.12
CA CYS A 53 6.93 -3.20 4.64
C CYS A 53 5.86 -2.23 5.15
N ALA A 54 6.27 -1.24 5.95
CA ALA A 54 5.39 -0.24 6.53
C ALA A 54 4.66 0.58 5.46
N GLU A 55 5.38 1.06 4.44
CA GLU A 55 4.80 1.83 3.33
C GLU A 55 3.83 0.98 2.51
N LEU A 56 4.20 -0.26 2.16
CA LEU A 56 3.33 -1.17 1.41
C LEU A 56 2.08 -1.56 2.20
N LYS A 57 2.21 -1.77 3.51
CA LYS A 57 1.10 -2.02 4.43
C LYS A 57 0.15 -0.82 4.47
N ALA A 58 0.69 0.38 4.65
CA ALA A 58 -0.10 1.61 4.65
C ALA A 58 -0.81 1.83 3.30
N ALA A 59 -0.09 1.73 2.18
CA ALA A 59 -0.64 1.92 0.84
C ALA A 59 -1.77 0.92 0.51
N THR A 60 -1.60 -0.34 0.93
CA THR A 60 -2.61 -1.37 0.72
C THR A 60 -3.86 -1.11 1.57
N LEU A 61 -3.69 -0.79 2.85
CA LEU A 61 -4.80 -0.49 3.76
C LEU A 61 -5.58 0.75 3.28
N ILE A 62 -4.89 1.79 2.80
CA ILE A 62 -5.51 2.98 2.21
C ILE A 62 -6.31 2.61 0.96
N SER A 63 -5.72 1.84 0.05
CA SER A 63 -6.38 1.42 -1.19
C SER A 63 -7.65 0.60 -0.92
N GLN A 64 -7.57 -0.36 -0.01
CA GLN A 64 -8.71 -1.19 0.38
C GLN A 64 -9.79 -0.38 1.10
N ARG A 65 -9.41 0.53 2.00
CA ARG A 65 -10.36 1.47 2.62
C ARG A 65 -11.08 2.29 1.55
N ASN A 66 -10.36 2.80 0.55
CA ASN A 66 -10.94 3.58 -0.54
C ASN A 66 -11.91 2.75 -1.39
N LEU A 67 -11.57 1.49 -1.67
CA LEU A 67 -12.45 0.57 -2.41
C LEU A 67 -13.71 0.23 -1.60
N HIS A 68 -13.56 -0.12 -0.32
CA HIS A 68 -14.70 -0.42 0.55
C HIS A 68 -15.60 0.79 0.74
N SER A 69 -15.04 2.00 0.81
CA SER A 69 -15.82 3.24 0.92
C SER A 69 -16.73 3.49 -0.30
N GLN A 70 -16.39 2.95 -1.47
CA GLN A 70 -17.18 3.13 -2.70
C GLN A 70 -18.43 2.26 -2.76
N THR A 71 -18.47 1.13 -2.04
CA THR A 71 -19.61 0.20 -2.07
C THR A 71 -20.48 0.31 -0.82
N LYS A 72 -21.78 0.03 -0.93
CA LYS A 72 -22.71 0.08 0.22
C LYS A 72 -22.29 -0.91 1.30
N SER A 73 -22.06 -2.17 0.92
CA SER A 73 -21.61 -3.22 1.83
C SER A 73 -20.24 -2.91 2.43
N GLY A 74 -19.30 -2.35 1.65
CA GLY A 74 -17.98 -1.97 2.16
C GLY A 74 -18.04 -0.84 3.19
N ARG A 75 -18.91 0.16 3.02
CA ARG A 75 -19.16 1.20 4.03
C ARG A 75 -19.72 0.64 5.33
N GLU A 76 -20.66 -0.29 5.25
CA GLU A 76 -21.22 -0.97 6.42
C GLU A 76 -20.15 -1.76 7.18
N ILE A 77 -19.26 -2.46 6.47
CA ILE A 77 -18.12 -3.17 7.06
C ILE A 77 -17.17 -2.19 7.77
N LEU A 78 -16.81 -1.07 7.14
CA LEU A 78 -15.93 -0.06 7.72
C LEU A 78 -16.52 0.54 9.01
N ILE A 79 -17.80 0.90 8.99
CA ILE A 79 -18.52 1.43 10.17
C ILE A 79 -18.51 0.41 11.31
N ARG A 80 -18.77 -0.87 11.03
CA ARG A 80 -18.71 -1.95 12.04
C ARG A 80 -17.30 -2.14 12.62
N ALA A 81 -16.27 -1.94 11.80
CA ALA A 81 -14.88 -1.98 12.24
C ALA A 81 -14.41 -0.71 12.97
N GLY A 82 -15.28 0.27 13.21
CA GLY A 82 -14.93 1.54 13.86
C GLY A 82 -14.09 2.47 12.99
N MET A 83 -13.99 2.20 11.69
CA MET A 83 -13.23 3.02 10.74
C MET A 83 -14.20 3.89 9.91
N PRO A 84 -14.07 5.22 9.93
CA PRO A 84 -14.91 6.06 9.10
C PRO A 84 -14.60 5.80 7.61
N PRO A 85 -15.62 5.63 6.75
CA PRO A 85 -15.40 5.52 5.32
C PRO A 85 -14.76 6.79 4.77
N HIS A 86 -13.84 6.62 3.82
CA HIS A 86 -13.16 7.75 3.17
C HIS A 86 -14.19 8.53 2.35
N GLN A 87 -14.37 9.82 2.68
CA GLN A 87 -15.30 10.69 1.98
C GLN A 87 -14.68 11.16 0.66
N ARG A 88 -15.38 10.90 -0.44
CA ARG A 88 -15.00 11.28 -1.81
C ARG A 88 -15.17 12.79 -2.09
N ASN A 89 -15.18 13.63 -1.07
CA ASN A 89 -15.59 15.03 -1.19
C ASN A 89 -14.41 15.94 -1.58
N PHE A 90 -13.78 15.72 -2.74
CA PHE A 90 -12.91 16.74 -3.34
C PHE A 90 -12.89 16.77 -4.89
N ASP A 91 -13.47 15.77 -5.59
CA ASP A 91 -13.43 15.73 -7.08
C ASP A 91 -14.78 15.94 -7.78
N GLU A 92 -15.90 16.03 -7.05
CA GLU A 92 -17.20 16.32 -7.68
C GLU A 92 -17.34 17.80 -8.10
N GLY A 93 -16.58 18.72 -7.47
CA GLY A 93 -16.53 20.12 -7.90
C GLY A 93 -15.95 20.28 -9.31
N LEU A 94 -14.87 19.57 -9.63
CA LEU A 94 -14.21 19.60 -10.94
C LEU A 94 -15.05 18.95 -12.06
N ARG A 95 -15.82 17.91 -11.74
CA ARG A 95 -16.73 17.27 -12.70
C ARG A 95 -17.99 18.09 -13.01
N SER A 96 -18.38 19.00 -12.11
CA SER A 96 -19.50 19.92 -12.35
C SER A 96 -19.13 21.13 -13.23
N CYS A 97 -17.86 21.56 -13.22
CA CYS A 97 -17.35 22.62 -14.10
C CYS A 97 -17.09 22.16 -15.54
N LEU A 98 -16.87 20.85 -15.79
CA LEU A 98 -16.60 20.29 -17.12
C LEU A 98 -17.85 19.79 -17.86
N ARG A 99 -19.06 20.03 -17.32
CA ARG A 99 -20.35 19.69 -17.94
C ARG A 99 -21.25 20.91 -18.18
N ARG A 100 -20.65 22.09 -18.37
CA ARG A 100 -21.35 23.30 -18.83
C ARG A 100 -20.75 23.82 -20.12
#